data_AF-A0A3S0HEX0-F1
#
_entry.id   AF-A0A3S0HEX0-F1
#
_cell.length_a   1.000
_cell.length_b   1.000
_cell.length_c   1.000
_cell.angle_alpha   90.00
_cell.angle_beta   90.00
_cell.angle_gamma   90.00
#
_symmetry.space_group_name_H-M   'P 1'
#
loop_
_entity.id
_entity.type
_entity.pdbx_description
1 polymer ?
#
loop_
_entity_poly.entity_id
_entity_poly.type
_entity_poly.pdbx_seq_one_letter_code
_entity_poly.pdbx_strand_id
1 'polypeptide(L)' 'MTRDPSGLLENKLEQLNSLLWCFYGAGDGWFQEAGEAHRENLLWIASDLAREAVALYQEMSPAG' A
#
# COMPACT_ATOMS: atom_id res chain seq x y z
N MET A 1 3.14 -12.41 22.27
CA MET A 1 3.63 -12.21 20.89
C MET A 1 3.86 -10.72 20.74
N THR A 2 5.12 -10.30 20.71
CA THR A 2 5.51 -8.89 20.65
C THR A 2 5.11 -8.33 19.29
N ARG A 3 4.35 -7.22 19.26
CA ARG A 3 4.04 -6.49 18.03
C ARG A 3 5.38 -6.07 17.42
N ASP A 4 5.75 -6.63 16.28
CA ASP A 4 6.95 -6.26 15.54
C ASP A 4 6.57 -5.18 14.51
N PRO A 5 6.74 -3.89 14.82
CA PRO A 5 6.31 -2.81 13.94
C PRO A 5 7.08 -2.81 12.61
N SER A 6 8.30 -3.37 12.59
CA SER A 6 9.12 -3.53 11.38
C SER A 6 8.47 -4.51 10.40
N GLY A 7 8.06 -5.69 10.87
CA GLY A 7 7.35 -6.68 10.07
C GLY A 7 5.97 -6.21 9.64
N LEU A 8 5.28 -5.41 10.47
CA LEU A 8 4.04 -4.76 10.06
C LEU A 8 4.27 -3.72 8.95
N LEU A 9 5.34 -2.93 9.03
CA LEU A 9 5.70 -1.98 7.97
C LEU A 9 6.05 -2.72 6.68
N GLU A 10 6.90 -3.74 6.76
CA GLU A 10 7.30 -4.56 5.61
C GLU A 10 6.06 -5.14 4.92
N ASN A 11 5.15 -5.73 5.69
CA ASN A 11 3.91 -6.28 5.15
C ASN A 11 3.02 -5.21 4.48
N LYS A 12 2.92 -4.01 5.04
CA LYS A 12 2.16 -2.90 4.43
C LYS A 12 2.81 -2.41 3.14
N LEU A 13 4.14 -2.34 3.08
CA LEU A 13 4.88 -1.97 1.88
C LEU A 13 4.76 -3.03 0.78
N GLU A 14 4.78 -4.32 1.12
CA GLU A 14 4.53 -5.41 0.17
C GLU A 14 3.12 -5.35 -0.43
N GLN A 15 2.11 -5.05 0.40
CA GLN A 15 0.73 -4.84 -0.07
C GLN A 15 0.63 -3.64 -1.02
N LEU A 16 1.24 -2.51 -0.66
CA LEU A 16 1.29 -1.33 -1.51
C LEU A 16 2.01 -1.61 -2.84
N ASN A 17 3.14 -2.32 -2.79
CA ASN A 17 3.91 -2.67 -3.98
C ASN A 17 3.14 -3.63 -4.89
N SER A 18 2.46 -4.63 -4.32
CA SER A 18 1.60 -5.55 -5.09
C SER A 18 0.44 -4.82 -5.73
N LEU A 19 -0.19 -3.89 -5.00
CA LEU A 19 -1.26 -3.05 -5.53
C LEU A 19 -0.74 -2.21 -6.70
N LEU A 20 0.38 -1.51 -6.54
CA LEU A 20 1.04 -0.70 -7.58
C LEU A 20 1.47 -1.55 -8.78
N TRP A 21 1.97 -2.76 -8.56
CA TRP A 21 2.31 -3.68 -9.64
C TRP A 21 1.09 -4.02 -10.51
N CYS A 22 -0.10 -4.16 -9.92
CA CYS A 22 -1.34 -4.32 -10.68
C CYS A 22 -1.70 -3.09 -11.55
N PHE A 23 -1.25 -1.87 -11.19
CA PHE A 23 -1.43 -0.68 -12.04
C PHE A 23 -0.51 -0.69 -13.27
N TYR A 24 0.75 -1.08 -13.09
CA TYR A 24 1.79 -0.92 -14.10
C TYR A 24 2.05 -2.17 -14.96
N GLY A 25 1.95 -3.36 -14.37
CA GLY A 25 2.62 -4.56 -14.88
C GLY A 25 1.72 -5.76 -15.19
N ALA A 26 0.41 -5.70 -14.92
CA ALA A 26 -0.47 -6.84 -15.18
C ALA A 26 -0.65 -7.15 -16.68
N GLY A 27 -0.30 -6.25 -17.60
CA GLY A 27 -0.31 -6.49 -19.05
C GLY A 27 -1.69 -6.72 -19.69
N ASP A 28 -2.71 -7.03 -18.89
CA ASP A 28 -4.03 -7.49 -19.33
C ASP A 28 -5.02 -6.36 -19.59
N GLY A 29 -4.57 -5.09 -19.59
CA GLY A 29 -5.51 -3.97 -19.74
C GLY A 29 -6.51 -3.86 -18.59
N TRP A 30 -6.32 -4.59 -17.48
CA TRP A 30 -7.17 -4.57 -16.29
C TRP A 30 -7.43 -3.15 -15.80
N PHE A 31 -6.39 -2.33 -15.75
CA PHE A 31 -6.55 -0.94 -15.34
C PHE A 31 -7.40 -0.14 -16.34
N GLN A 32 -7.30 -0.44 -17.63
CA GLN A 32 -8.07 0.21 -18.68
C GLN A 32 -9.54 -0.24 -18.72
N GLU A 33 -9.83 -1.51 -18.40
CA GLU A 33 -11.18 -2.09 -18.27
C GLU A 33 -11.85 -1.80 -16.93
N ALA A 34 -11.07 -1.66 -15.86
CA ALA A 34 -11.52 -1.14 -14.58
C ALA A 34 -12.03 0.29 -14.79
N GLY A 35 -13.34 0.49 -14.76
CA GLY A 35 -13.97 1.80 -14.86
C GLY A 35 -13.42 2.79 -13.81
N GLU A 36 -13.62 4.09 -14.05
CA GLU A 36 -13.05 5.17 -13.23
C GLU A 36 -13.23 4.96 -11.71
N ALA A 37 -14.43 4.55 -11.28
CA ALA A 37 -14.72 4.27 -9.88
C ALA A 37 -13.85 3.14 -9.26
N HIS A 38 -13.47 2.13 -10.04
CA HIS A 38 -12.60 1.05 -9.56
C HIS A 38 -11.15 1.55 -9.41
N ARG A 39 -10.71 2.45 -10.30
CA ARG A 39 -9.38 3.08 -10.22
C ARG A 39 -9.28 4.03 -9.04
N GLU A 40 -10.30 4.84 -8.81
CA GLU A 40 -10.37 5.76 -7.67
C GLU A 40 -10.34 5.00 -6.34
N ASN A 41 -11.10 3.90 -6.24
CA ASN A 41 -11.08 3.04 -5.06
C ASN A 41 -9.69 2.41 -4.83
N LEU A 42 -9.01 1.96 -5.89
CA LEU A 42 -7.65 1.41 -5.77
C LEU A 42 -6.63 2.48 -5.37
N LEU A 43 -6.71 3.67 -5.94
CA LEU A 43 -5.87 4.82 -5.55
C LEU A 43 -6.09 5.22 -4.08
N TRP A 44 -7.34 5.16 -3.63
CA TRP A 44 -7.69 5.39 -2.24
C TRP A 44 -7.06 4.34 -1.31
N ILE A 45 -7.13 3.06 -1.67
CA ILE A 45 -6.48 1.97 -0.91
C ILE A 45 -4.96 2.15 -0.88
N ALA A 46 -4.34 2.52 -2.00
CA ALA A 46 -2.90 2.79 -2.06
C ALA A 46 -2.50 3.94 -1.12
N SER A 47 -3.32 4.99 -1.09
CA SER A 47 -3.12 6.16 -0.24
C SER A 47 -3.26 5.82 1.24
N ASP A 48 -4.23 4.97 1.61
CA ASP A 48 -4.41 4.53 2.99
C ASP A 48 -3.25 3.63 3.47
N LEU A 49 -2.83 2.67 2.64
CA LEU A 49 -1.67 1.81 2.92
C LEU A 49 -0.39 2.63 3.11
N ALA A 50 -0.16 3.64 2.28
CA ALA A 50 0.99 4.54 2.41
C ALA A 50 0.95 5.34 3.73
N ARG A 51 -0.24 5.81 4.14
CA ARG A 51 -0.42 6.53 5.40
C ARG A 51 -0.17 5.64 6.60
N GLU A 52 -0.66 4.40 6.59
CA GLU A 52 -0.39 3.41 7.63
C GLU A 52 1.10 3.07 7.72
N ALA A 53 1.78 2.90 6.59
CA ALA A 53 3.22 2.65 6.54
C ALA A 53 4.01 3.82 7.17
N VAL A 54 3.64 5.07 6.88
CA VAL A 54 4.27 6.25 7.50
C VAL A 54 4.04 6.27 9.01
N ALA A 55 2.84 5.97 9.48
CA ALA A 55 2.54 5.92 10.91
C ALA A 55 3.37 4.84 11.62
N LEU A 56 3.47 3.65 11.05
CA LEU A 56 4.32 2.57 11.57
C LEU A 56 5.80 2.95 11.58
N TYR A 57 6.28 3.63 10.54
CA TYR A 57 7.65 4.14 10.48
C TYR A 57 7.95 5.15 11.59
N GLN A 58 7.01 6.08 11.84
CA GLN A 58 7.12 7.05 12.93
C GLN A 58 7.05 6.41 14.32
N GLU A 59 6.24 5.34 14.49
CA GLU A 59 6.22 4.55 15.74
C GLU A 59 7.57 3.85 16.01
N MET A 60 8.30 3.45 14.97
CA MET A 60 9.60 2.79 15.08
C MET A 60 10.76 3.75 15.33
N SER A 61 10.65 4.97 14.82
CA SER A 61 11.63 6.03 15.05
C SER A 61 10.93 7.21 15.72
N PRO A 62 10.57 7.10 17.02
CA PRO A 62 10.18 8.27 17.76
C PRO A 62 11.40 9.19 17.73
N ALA A 63 11.24 10.38 17.15
CA ALA A 63 12.25 11.42 17.31
C ALA A 63 12.43 11.65 18.82
N GLY A 64 13.53 11.15 19.38
CA GLY A 64 13.87 11.16 20.79
C GLY A 64 15.24 10.52 21.03
#